data_AF-A0A1V4RLJ2-F1
#
_entry.id   AF-A0A1V4RLJ2-F1
#
_cell.length_a   1.000
_cell.length_b   1.000
_cell.length_c   1.000
_cell.angle_alpha   90.00
_cell.angle_beta   90.00
_cell.angle_gamma   90.00
#
_symmetry.space_group_name_H-M   'P 1'
#
loop_
_entity.id
_entity.type
_entity.pdbx_description
1 polymer ?
#
loop_
_entity_poly.entity_id
_entity_poly.type
_entity_poly.pdbx_seq_one_letter_code
_entity_poly.pdbx_strand_id
1 'polypeptide(L)'
;MGHRLSKDKTAPLNQGLYNLILFLKKPKTIRIGDLGEFFFPRGFYVYTGSAMRGLTRRVARHQRRHKPKRWHIDYLRAHCSLVEVKTYPTRRRLECQLNSHILRLKGAQVLVPKFGSSDCHCKAHLIWFAEGDYQRIKEELLELRIETIGSSSHSNDDLEKEENSL
;
A
#
# COMPACT_ATOMS: atom_id res chain seq x y z
N MET A 1 -27.71 42.79 16.24
CA MET A 1 -26.87 41.69 16.74
C MET A 1 -27.19 40.43 15.95
N GLY A 2 -26.42 40.12 14.91
CA GLY A 2 -26.60 38.91 14.12
C GLY A 2 -25.62 37.84 14.59
N HIS A 3 -26.11 36.85 15.34
CA HIS A 3 -25.32 35.67 15.70
C HIS A 3 -24.93 34.93 14.41
N ARG A 4 -23.66 35.03 14.03
CA ARG A 4 -23.07 34.19 12.98
C ARG A 4 -22.85 32.80 13.56
N LEU A 5 -23.70 31.86 13.17
CA LEU A 5 -23.51 30.43 13.44
C LEU A 5 -22.14 30.00 12.91
N SER A 6 -21.22 29.68 13.82
CA SER A 6 -19.98 28.95 13.52
C SER A 6 -20.33 27.52 13.15
N LYS A 7 -20.56 27.26 11.85
CA LYS A 7 -20.51 25.90 11.32
C LYS A 7 -19.05 25.49 11.20
N ASP A 8 -18.45 25.08 12.30
CA ASP A 8 -17.22 24.30 12.25
C ASP A 8 -17.57 22.88 11.82
N LYS A 9 -17.79 22.70 10.50
CA LYS A 9 -17.79 21.39 9.86
C LYS A 9 -16.44 21.23 9.20
N THR A 10 -15.44 20.76 9.95
CA THR A 10 -14.15 20.42 9.36
C THR A 10 -14.38 19.33 8.31
N ALA A 11 -14.11 19.66 7.04
CA ALA A 11 -14.22 18.68 5.96
C ALA A 11 -13.28 17.50 6.25
N PRO A 12 -13.68 16.26 5.95
CA PRO A 12 -12.83 15.10 6.18
C PRO A 12 -11.50 15.27 5.45
N LEU A 13 -10.42 14.86 6.10
CA LEU A 13 -9.06 15.04 5.61
C LEU A 13 -8.87 14.38 4.24
N ASN A 14 -8.71 15.19 3.19
CA ASN A 14 -8.57 14.72 1.80
C ASN A 14 -7.10 14.47 1.42
N GLN A 15 -6.36 13.87 2.34
CA GLN A 15 -4.97 13.45 2.16
C GLN A 15 -4.67 12.26 3.07
N GLY A 16 -3.74 11.42 2.65
CA GLY A 16 -3.36 10.24 3.43
C GLY A 16 -2.76 9.14 2.58
N LEU A 17 -2.83 7.92 3.10
CA LEU A 17 -2.34 6.71 2.47
C LEU A 17 -3.51 5.87 1.95
N TYR A 18 -3.21 4.91 1.09
CA TYR A 18 -4.16 3.91 0.64
C TYR A 18 -3.47 2.60 0.28
N ASN A 19 -4.22 1.51 0.46
CA ASN A 19 -3.95 0.21 -0.12
C ASN A 19 -4.98 -0.08 -1.21
N LEU A 20 -4.52 -0.52 -2.38
CA LEU A 20 -5.36 -1.11 -3.40
C LEU A 20 -5.21 -2.63 -3.31
N ILE A 21 -6.32 -3.34 -3.13
CA ILE A 21 -6.34 -4.80 -3.17
C ILE A 21 -6.83 -5.21 -4.56
N LEU A 22 -5.94 -5.79 -5.35
CA LEU A 22 -6.21 -6.24 -6.71
C LEU A 22 -6.18 -7.77 -6.78
N PHE A 23 -7.02 -8.35 -7.63
CA PHE A 23 -6.99 -9.79 -7.91
C PHE A 23 -6.70 -10.03 -9.39
N LEU A 24 -5.68 -10.84 -9.67
CA LEU A 24 -5.39 -11.34 -11.01
C LEU A 24 -5.88 -12.78 -11.12
N LYS A 25 -6.92 -13.00 -11.93
CA LYS A 25 -7.56 -14.32 -12.09
C LYS A 25 -6.71 -15.32 -12.87
N LYS A 26 -5.97 -14.85 -13.89
CA LYS A 26 -5.14 -15.69 -14.77
C LYS A 26 -3.72 -15.15 -14.75
N PRO A 27 -2.69 -16.00 -14.55
CA PRO A 27 -1.30 -15.56 -14.62
C PRO A 27 -1.01 -14.87 -15.94
N LYS A 28 -0.15 -13.85 -15.92
CA LYS A 28 0.10 -13.04 -17.11
C LYS A 28 1.46 -12.37 -17.06
N THR A 29 2.15 -12.33 -18.19
CA THR A 29 3.31 -11.45 -18.37
C THR A 29 2.84 -10.05 -18.77
N ILE A 30 3.29 -9.03 -18.05
CA ILE A 30 2.83 -7.65 -18.22
C ILE A 30 4.06 -6.73 -18.27
N ARG A 31 4.12 -5.89 -19.31
CA ARG A 31 5.08 -4.78 -19.39
C ARG A 31 4.65 -3.63 -18.48
N ILE A 32 5.54 -3.21 -17.60
CA ILE A 32 5.34 -2.16 -16.60
C ILE A 32 6.17 -0.93 -16.99
N GLY A 33 5.71 -0.18 -17.98
CA GLY A 33 6.42 1.03 -18.46
C GLY A 33 7.89 0.76 -18.77
N ASP A 34 8.76 1.59 -18.19
CA ASP A 34 10.22 1.50 -18.32
C ASP A 34 10.85 0.50 -17.33
N LEU A 35 10.08 -0.03 -16.37
CA LEU A 35 10.55 -1.03 -15.42
C LEU A 35 10.83 -2.38 -16.09
N GLY A 36 10.22 -2.63 -17.26
CA GLY A 36 10.41 -3.85 -18.04
C GLY A 36 9.19 -4.76 -18.02
N GLU A 37 9.41 -6.04 -18.34
CA GLU A 37 8.39 -7.06 -18.47
C GLU A 37 8.54 -8.12 -17.38
N PHE A 38 7.44 -8.46 -16.71
CA PHE A 38 7.44 -9.35 -15.55
C PHE A 38 6.29 -10.35 -15.61
N PHE A 39 6.52 -11.54 -15.07
CA PHE A 39 5.47 -12.53 -14.87
C PHE A 39 4.69 -12.26 -13.58
N PHE A 40 3.37 -12.17 -13.69
CA PHE A 40 2.45 -12.00 -12.58
C PHE A 40 1.63 -13.28 -12.39
N PRO A 41 1.86 -14.07 -11.32
CA PRO A 41 1.06 -15.23 -10.97
C PRO A 41 -0.40 -14.86 -10.65
N ARG A 42 -1.29 -15.86 -10.70
CA ARG A 42 -2.64 -15.72 -10.13
C ARG A 42 -2.52 -15.40 -8.64
N GLY A 43 -3.35 -14.50 -8.14
CA GLY A 43 -3.37 -14.17 -6.72
C GLY A 43 -3.76 -12.73 -6.45
N PHE A 44 -3.54 -12.32 -5.20
CA PHE A 44 -3.83 -10.98 -4.72
C PHE A 44 -2.59 -10.11 -4.75
N TYR A 45 -2.82 -8.83 -4.98
CA TYR A 45 -1.79 -7.80 -4.99
C TYR A 45 -2.24 -6.64 -4.13
N VAL A 46 -1.44 -6.30 -3.14
CA VAL A 46 -1.63 -5.11 -2.31
C VAL A 46 -0.64 -4.06 -2.79
N TYR A 47 -1.17 -2.97 -3.34
CA TYR A 47 -0.38 -1.80 -3.71
C TYR A 47 -0.52 -0.71 -2.66
N THR A 48 0.59 -0.32 -2.06
CA THR A 48 0.65 0.77 -1.09
C THR A 48 0.96 2.08 -1.79
N GLY A 49 0.19 3.13 -1.52
CA GLY A 49 0.46 4.45 -2.05
C GLY A 49 -0.04 5.58 -1.17
N SER A 50 0.32 6.81 -1.56
CA SER A 50 -0.02 8.01 -0.83
C SER A 50 -0.55 9.12 -1.72
N ALA A 51 -1.33 9.99 -1.11
CA ALA A 51 -1.90 11.19 -1.71
C ALA A 51 -1.89 12.29 -0.65
N MET A 52 -0.80 13.05 -0.58
CA MET A 52 -0.69 14.17 0.36
C MET A 52 -1.49 15.41 -0.09
N ARG A 53 -2.09 15.36 -1.29
CA ARG A 53 -3.05 16.33 -1.82
C ARG A 53 -4.08 15.57 -2.67
N GLY A 54 -5.34 15.57 -2.26
CA GLY A 54 -6.44 14.99 -3.04
C GLY A 54 -6.50 13.47 -3.04
N LEU A 55 -6.62 12.86 -1.86
CA LEU A 55 -6.76 11.41 -1.67
C LEU A 55 -7.95 10.84 -2.46
N THR A 56 -9.12 11.44 -2.37
CA THR A 56 -10.32 11.01 -3.11
C THR A 56 -10.06 10.98 -4.62
N ARG A 57 -9.40 12.02 -5.15
CA ARG A 57 -9.06 12.10 -6.58
C ARG A 57 -8.08 11.00 -7.00
N ARG A 58 -7.09 10.69 -6.16
CA ARG A 58 -6.10 9.64 -6.44
C ARG A 58 -6.74 8.25 -6.41
N VAL A 59 -7.58 7.98 -5.42
CA VAL A 59 -8.34 6.72 -5.34
C VAL A 59 -9.30 6.57 -6.53
N ALA A 60 -10.08 7.61 -6.84
CA ALA A 60 -11.00 7.59 -7.98
C ALA A 60 -10.27 7.35 -9.31
N ARG A 61 -9.05 7.89 -9.46
CA ARG A 61 -8.20 7.55 -10.61
C ARG A 61 -7.89 6.06 -10.64
N HIS A 62 -7.48 5.45 -9.53
CA HIS A 62 -7.13 4.03 -9.45
C HIS A 62 -8.31 3.09 -9.71
N GLN A 63 -9.51 3.49 -9.30
CA GLN A 63 -10.74 2.73 -9.54
C GLN A 63 -11.06 2.56 -11.04
N ARG A 64 -10.78 3.57 -11.87
CA ARG A 64 -10.96 3.48 -13.33
C ARG A 64 -10.13 2.33 -13.89
N ARG A 65 -10.68 1.56 -14.83
CA ARG A 65 -9.92 0.50 -15.50
C ARG A 65 -9.14 1.03 -16.69
N HIS A 66 -9.81 1.78 -17.56
CA HIS A 66 -9.22 2.39 -18.75
C HIS A 66 -8.81 3.82 -18.43
N LYS A 67 -7.51 4.11 -18.51
CA LYS A 67 -6.93 5.44 -18.32
C LYS A 67 -5.53 5.50 -18.94
N PRO A 68 -4.99 6.70 -19.23
CA PRO A 68 -3.58 6.84 -19.58
C PRO A 68 -2.69 6.30 -18.47
N LYS A 69 -1.74 5.43 -18.81
CA LYS A 69 -0.84 4.80 -17.84
C LYS A 69 0.24 5.80 -17.45
N ARG A 70 0.25 6.22 -16.17
CA ARG A 70 1.21 7.20 -15.64
C ARG A 70 2.05 6.63 -14.50
N TRP A 71 1.52 5.66 -13.78
CA TRP A 71 2.21 4.98 -12.67
C TRP A 71 2.30 3.48 -12.95
N HIS A 72 3.28 2.80 -12.36
CA HIS A 72 3.45 1.35 -12.52
C HIS A 72 2.14 0.57 -12.25
N ILE A 73 1.39 0.97 -11.21
CA ILE A 73 0.10 0.36 -10.88
C ILE A 73 -0.96 0.50 -11.97
N ASP A 74 -0.89 1.53 -12.83
CA ASP A 74 -1.84 1.68 -13.94
C ASP A 74 -1.69 0.56 -14.99
N TYR A 75 -0.48 0.02 -15.16
CA TYR A 75 -0.21 -1.10 -16.08
C TYR A 75 -0.85 -2.39 -15.57
N LEU A 76 -0.63 -2.71 -14.29
CA LEU A 76 -1.21 -3.89 -13.65
C LEU A 76 -2.74 -3.77 -13.50
N ARG A 77 -3.25 -2.59 -13.12
CA ARG A 77 -4.67 -2.33 -12.89
C ARG A 77 -5.56 -2.67 -14.09
N ALA A 78 -5.07 -2.57 -15.31
CA ALA A 78 -5.83 -2.92 -16.52
C ALA A 78 -6.18 -4.43 -16.59
N HIS A 79 -5.37 -5.28 -15.94
CA HIS A 79 -5.46 -6.73 -15.99
C HIS A 79 -6.14 -7.35 -14.75
N CYS A 80 -6.24 -6.60 -13.66
CA CYS A 80 -6.82 -7.08 -12.40
C CYS A 80 -8.24 -6.59 -12.16
N SER A 81 -9.00 -7.33 -11.37
CA SER A 81 -10.17 -6.81 -10.67
C SER A 81 -9.70 -5.97 -9.48
N LEU A 82 -10.33 -4.82 -9.23
CA LEU A 82 -10.14 -4.08 -7.99
C LEU A 82 -11.14 -4.64 -6.98
N VAL A 83 -10.61 -5.25 -5.93
CA VAL A 83 -11.41 -5.93 -4.89
C VAL A 83 -11.81 -4.93 -3.82
N GLU A 84 -10.83 -4.19 -3.30
CA GLU A 84 -11.06 -3.23 -2.23
C GLU A 84 -10.08 -2.06 -2.32
N VAL A 85 -10.47 -0.91 -1.77
CA VAL A 85 -9.57 0.20 -1.46
C VAL A 85 -9.69 0.53 0.01
N LYS A 86 -8.59 0.39 0.75
CA LYS A 86 -8.50 0.84 2.13
C LYS A 86 -7.76 2.17 2.17
N THR A 87 -8.37 3.19 2.77
CA THR A 87 -7.76 4.52 2.92
C THR A 87 -7.44 4.82 4.36
N TYR A 88 -6.32 5.51 4.59
CA TYR A 88 -5.88 5.97 5.91
C TYR A 88 -5.69 7.48 5.85
N PRO A 89 -6.72 8.29 6.15
CA PRO A 89 -6.61 9.74 6.19
C PRO A 89 -5.57 10.15 7.23
N THR A 90 -4.52 10.85 6.80
CA THR A 90 -3.46 11.31 7.70
C THR A 90 -2.66 12.45 7.07
N ARG A 91 -2.03 13.27 7.92
CA ARG A 91 -1.04 14.26 7.49
C ARG A 91 0.39 13.70 7.49
N ARG A 92 0.60 12.53 8.11
CA ARG A 92 1.92 11.89 8.23
C ARG A 92 2.27 11.16 6.93
N ARG A 93 3.53 11.24 6.52
CA ARG A 93 4.07 10.51 5.37
C ARG A 93 4.57 9.14 5.81
N LEU A 94 3.65 8.17 5.93
CA LEU A 94 3.94 6.82 6.44
C LEU A 94 3.80 5.72 5.36
N GLU A 95 3.92 6.07 4.08
CA GLU A 95 3.71 5.13 2.97
C GLU A 95 4.68 3.94 3.05
N CYS A 96 5.97 4.20 3.30
CA CYS A 96 6.98 3.16 3.42
C CYS A 96 6.76 2.28 4.65
N GLN A 97 6.36 2.86 5.79
CA GLN A 97 6.06 2.12 7.01
C GLN A 97 4.82 1.24 6.84
N LEU A 98 3.77 1.77 6.20
CA LEU A 98 2.59 1.00 5.83
C LEU A 98 2.98 -0.16 4.91
N ASN A 99 3.74 0.10 3.86
CA ASN A 99 4.19 -0.94 2.94
C ASN A 99 5.06 -2.01 3.62
N SER A 100 5.93 -1.58 4.53
CA SER A 100 6.77 -2.46 5.34
C SER A 100 5.93 -3.38 6.23
N HIS A 101 4.82 -2.88 6.79
CA HIS A 101 3.87 -3.71 7.54
C HIS A 101 3.23 -4.77 6.64
N ILE A 102 2.75 -4.39 5.44
CA ILE A 102 2.19 -5.35 4.47
C ILE A 102 3.21 -6.42 4.06
N LEU A 103 4.47 -6.02 3.84
CA LEU A 103 5.54 -6.94 3.45
C LEU A 103 5.91 -7.95 4.56
N ARG A 104 5.62 -7.66 5.83
CA ARG A 104 5.84 -8.60 6.95
C ARG A 104 4.73 -9.64 7.11
N LEU A 105 3.60 -9.48 6.41
CA LEU A 105 2.51 -10.44 6.51
C LEU A 105 2.91 -11.81 5.96
N LYS A 106 2.40 -12.87 6.58
CA LYS A 106 2.65 -14.25 6.14
C LYS A 106 2.15 -14.45 4.70
N GLY A 107 3.05 -14.92 3.84
CA GLY A 107 2.78 -15.18 2.41
C GLY A 107 3.11 -14.00 1.49
N ALA A 108 3.54 -12.86 2.04
CA ALA A 108 3.93 -11.68 1.25
C ALA A 108 5.17 -11.97 0.39
N GLN A 109 5.12 -11.61 -0.89
CA GLN A 109 6.27 -11.69 -1.79
C GLN A 109 6.41 -10.44 -2.66
N VAL A 110 7.65 -10.03 -2.92
CA VAL A 110 7.97 -9.01 -3.91
C VAL A 110 8.28 -9.70 -5.23
N LEU A 111 7.39 -9.54 -6.21
CA LEU A 111 7.58 -10.14 -7.54
C LEU A 111 8.27 -9.18 -8.53
N VAL A 112 8.08 -7.88 -8.34
CA VAL A 112 8.61 -6.85 -9.23
C VAL A 112 9.39 -5.84 -8.41
N PRO A 113 10.73 -5.95 -8.37
CA PRO A 113 11.58 -4.98 -7.70
C PRO A 113 11.33 -3.56 -8.22
N LYS A 114 11.44 -2.57 -7.34
CA LYS A 114 11.24 -1.14 -7.58
C LYS A 114 9.84 -0.74 -8.08
N PHE A 115 8.85 -1.64 -8.03
CA PHE A 115 7.48 -1.32 -8.42
C PHE A 115 6.88 -0.25 -7.50
N GLY A 116 6.79 0.98 -8.01
CA GLY A 116 6.14 2.10 -7.31
C GLY A 116 6.96 2.68 -6.17
N SER A 117 8.26 2.39 -6.12
CA SER A 117 9.21 2.90 -5.12
C SER A 117 10.36 3.68 -5.76
N SER A 118 10.08 4.45 -6.82
CA SER A 118 11.09 5.23 -7.55
C SER A 118 11.69 6.37 -6.72
N ASP A 119 10.96 6.87 -5.73
CA ASP A 119 11.33 7.97 -4.83
C ASP A 119 11.71 7.50 -3.42
N CYS A 120 11.91 6.19 -3.21
CA CYS A 120 12.33 5.64 -1.92
C CYS A 120 13.20 4.38 -2.06
N HIS A 121 13.69 3.87 -0.92
CA HIS A 121 14.55 2.68 -0.87
C HIS A 121 13.79 1.35 -0.75
N CYS A 122 12.46 1.36 -0.73
CA CYS A 122 11.68 0.14 -0.60
C CYS A 122 11.93 -0.83 -1.76
N LYS A 123 11.94 -2.14 -1.44
CA LYS A 123 12.09 -3.22 -2.44
C LYS A 123 11.02 -3.12 -3.52
N ALA A 124 9.76 -2.90 -3.13
CA ALA A 124 8.63 -2.57 -3.98
C ALA A 124 7.49 -2.04 -3.10
N HIS A 125 6.55 -1.30 -3.68
CA HIS A 125 5.26 -0.94 -3.08
C HIS A 125 4.11 -1.83 -3.54
N LEU A 126 4.41 -2.87 -4.32
CA LEU A 126 3.47 -3.91 -4.74
C LEU A 126 3.88 -5.24 -4.10
N ILE A 127 3.00 -5.77 -3.25
CA ILE A 127 3.19 -7.04 -2.57
C ILE A 127 2.18 -8.05 -3.10
N TRP A 128 2.67 -9.24 -3.46
CA TRP A 128 1.83 -10.36 -3.90
C TRP A 128 1.54 -11.33 -2.77
N PHE A 129 0.38 -11.97 -2.87
CA PHE A 129 -0.07 -13.06 -2.01
C PHE A 129 -0.79 -14.13 -2.83
N ALA A 130 -0.74 -15.38 -2.38
CA ALA A 130 -1.48 -16.46 -3.01
C ALA A 130 -2.99 -16.25 -2.87
N GLU A 131 -3.79 -16.87 -3.74
CA GLU A 131 -5.25 -16.71 -3.71
C GLU A 131 -5.87 -17.13 -2.36
N GLY A 132 -5.33 -18.17 -1.73
CA GLY A 132 -5.80 -18.65 -0.43
C GLY A 132 -5.57 -17.68 0.74
N ASP A 133 -4.79 -16.62 0.55
CA ASP A 133 -4.44 -15.67 1.62
C ASP A 133 -5.43 -14.50 1.75
N TYR A 134 -6.44 -14.40 0.88
CA TYR A 134 -7.34 -13.24 0.82
C TYR A 134 -7.97 -12.87 2.16
N GLN A 135 -8.53 -13.86 2.86
CA GLN A 135 -9.25 -13.63 4.10
C GLN A 135 -8.31 -13.05 5.17
N ARG A 136 -7.09 -13.58 5.27
CA ARG A 136 -6.05 -13.05 6.16
C ARG A 136 -5.69 -11.61 5.81
N ILE A 137 -5.43 -11.32 4.53
CA ILE A 137 -5.11 -9.95 4.08
C ILE A 137 -6.22 -8.98 4.46
N LYS A 138 -7.48 -9.39 4.28
CA LYS A 138 -8.65 -8.56 4.60
C LYS A 138 -8.74 -8.27 6.09
N GLU A 139 -8.55 -9.28 6.94
CA GLU A 139 -8.55 -9.15 8.41
C GLU A 139 -7.44 -8.21 8.88
N GLU A 140 -6.21 -8.42 8.42
CA GLU A 140 -5.05 -7.58 8.73
C GLU A 140 -5.29 -6.11 8.35
N LEU A 141 -5.83 -5.86 7.15
CA LEU A 141 -6.15 -4.50 6.69
C LEU A 141 -7.35 -3.86 7.41
N LEU A 142 -8.27 -4.65 7.93
CA LEU A 142 -9.40 -4.19 8.72
C LEU A 142 -8.95 -3.72 10.11
N GLU A 143 -8.03 -4.46 10.72
CA GLU A 143 -7.49 -4.19 12.06
C GLU A 143 -6.42 -3.10 12.04
N LEU A 144 -5.71 -2.92 10.90
CA LEU A 144 -4.67 -1.91 10.78
C LEU A 144 -5.18 -0.49 11.07
N ARG A 145 -4.52 0.17 12.02
CA ARG A 145 -4.75 1.57 12.40
C ARG A 145 -3.54 2.41 12.02
N ILE A 146 -3.74 3.66 11.62
CA ILE A 146 -2.63 4.50 11.17
C ILE A 146 -1.73 4.93 12.35
N GLU A 147 -2.30 4.97 13.55
CA GLU A 147 -1.65 5.30 14.81
C GLU A 147 -0.62 4.23 15.22
N THR A 148 -0.83 2.97 14.84
CA THR A 148 0.10 1.88 15.15
C THR A 148 1.25 1.78 14.14
N ILE A 149 1.13 2.47 13.00
CA ILE A 149 2.15 2.49 11.96
C ILE A 149 3.29 3.45 12.34
N GLY A 150 4.48 2.89 12.53
CA GLY A 150 5.71 3.63 12.88
C GLY A 150 6.05 3.66 14.36
N SER A 151 5.29 2.98 15.23
CA SER A 151 5.54 2.91 16.69
C SER A 151 6.42 1.72 17.11
N SER A 152 7.07 1.04 16.16
CA SER A 152 7.99 -0.06 16.45
C SER A 152 9.43 0.34 16.15
N SER A 153 10.07 0.98 17.13
CA SER A 153 11.50 0.83 17.39
C SER A 153 11.63 -0.12 18.59
N HIS A 154 11.86 -1.40 18.34
CA HIS A 154 12.54 -2.28 19.28
C HIS A 154 13.49 -3.15 18.45
N SER A 155 14.67 -2.58 18.21
CA SER A 155 15.91 -3.34 18.11
C SER A 155 16.13 -4.01 19.47
N ASN A 156 15.97 -5.32 19.54
CA ASN A 156 16.60 -6.14 20.57
C ASN A 156 17.61 -7.04 19.85
N ASP A 157 18.68 -6.40 19.37
CA ASP A 157 19.93 -7.05 18.98
C ASP A 157 21.03 -6.27 19.70
N ASP A 158 21.10 -6.37 21.04
CA ASP A 158 22.21 -5.81 21.85
C ASP A 158 22.25 -6.42 23.29
N LEU A 159 22.00 -7.74 23.44
CA LEU A 159 22.12 -8.43 24.74
C LEU A 159 22.79 -9.83 24.70
N GLU A 160 23.69 -10.10 23.74
CA GLU A 160 24.50 -11.33 23.74
C GLU A 160 26.01 -11.07 23.52
N LYS A 161 26.56 -10.00 24.11
CA LYS A 161 28.03 -9.77 24.09
C LYS A 161 28.69 -9.62 25.46
N GLU A 162 28.02 -10.00 26.54
CA GLU A 162 28.59 -9.93 27.90
C GLU A 162 28.74 -11.27 28.62
N GLU A 163 28.69 -12.40 27.91
CA GLU A 163 28.86 -13.73 28.53
C GLU A 163 30.08 -14.53 28.01
N ASN A 164 31.07 -13.86 27.40
CA ASN A 164 32.27 -14.57 26.91
C ASN A 164 33.60 -13.88 27.25
N SER A 165 33.68 -13.22 28.40
CA SER A 165 34.96 -12.66 28.88
C SER A 165 35.23 -12.83 30.38
N LEU A 166 34.78 -13.94 30.97
CA LEU A 166 35.31 -14.44 32.24
C LEU A 166 35.63 -15.93 32.15
#